data_AF-A0AA89B926-F1
#
_entry.id   AF-A0AA89B926-F1
#
_cell.length_a   1.000
_cell.length_b   1.000
_cell.length_c   1.000
_cell.angle_alpha   90.00
_cell.angle_beta   90.00
_cell.angle_gamma   90.00
#
_symmetry.space_group_name_H-M   'P 1'
#
loop_
_entity.id
_entity.type
_entity.pdbx_description
1 polymer ?
#
loop_
_entity_poly.entity_id
_entity_poly.type
_entity_poly.pdbx_seq_one_letter_code
_entity_poly.pdbx_strand_id
1 'polypeptide(L)'
;MAAFSSSRYFTTLFFLLIYFKTLSAYTNASFSFKNFGKDSNFVSLLAFYGNAKVTSNGLSLQISDSSVSGPGRVIYKKPIKLVEGNGRGTVSFSMNFSFSMSPKNGDGLAFVMVPVGIPLNVFGNGSFGLSGNRRLGVLGVEFDTRVGDRYGNGNGNLVFVKVGKVFSKNLVLNNGGRLQAWIDYEAGSKQLGIRLCRLGETRPVDPLLWYPIDLSRMWKEQVIIGLSSLSGNSSQKCNLYSWSFKLRQSPNWMHSQPLDPEPFLEKTKAPIGRKRSDCLLKILAALTFGIGCGALGASITLFAWKIFWNKRPVMPEEYAVHPVEFEYKKFRVAVDEAIKNGKT
;
A
#
# COMPACT_ATOMS: atom_id res chain seq x y z
N MET A 1 -38.23 32.47 -17.38
CA MET A 1 -37.71 31.27 -16.68
C MET A 1 -36.36 30.91 -17.27
N ALA A 2 -35.26 31.23 -16.58
CA ALA A 2 -33.93 30.79 -17.02
C ALA A 2 -33.72 29.34 -16.55
N ALA A 3 -33.67 28.40 -17.50
CA ALA A 3 -33.37 27.00 -17.21
C ALA A 3 -31.90 26.90 -16.76
N PHE A 4 -31.68 26.70 -15.47
CA PHE A 4 -30.34 26.45 -14.93
C PHE A 4 -29.83 25.12 -15.49
N SER A 5 -28.73 25.18 -16.26
CA SER A 5 -28.08 24.00 -16.84
C SER A 5 -27.33 23.22 -15.76
N SER A 6 -28.04 22.33 -15.06
CA SER A 6 -27.51 21.41 -14.04
C SER A 6 -26.31 20.59 -14.54
N SER A 7 -26.26 20.32 -15.85
CA SER A 7 -25.21 19.55 -16.55
C SER A 7 -23.78 20.05 -16.29
N ARG A 8 -23.57 21.38 -16.20
CA ARG A 8 -22.22 21.96 -16.04
C ARG A 8 -21.62 21.75 -14.64
N TYR A 9 -22.46 21.60 -13.62
CA TYR A 9 -22.02 21.33 -12.25
C TYR A 9 -21.70 19.85 -12.04
N PHE A 10 -22.44 18.96 -12.71
CA PHE A 10 -22.15 17.53 -12.68
C PHE A 10 -20.84 17.19 -13.39
N THR A 11 -20.54 17.82 -14.53
CA THR A 11 -19.28 17.59 -15.25
C THR A 11 -18.07 18.07 -14.46
N THR A 12 -18.13 19.25 -13.84
CA THR A 12 -17.05 19.78 -13.00
C THR A 12 -16.81 18.93 -11.75
N LEU A 13 -17.88 18.48 -11.07
CA LEU A 13 -17.78 17.55 -9.95
C LEU A 13 -17.17 16.21 -10.38
N PHE A 14 -17.55 15.69 -11.55
CA PHE A 14 -16.99 14.46 -12.11
C PHE A 14 -15.48 14.58 -12.39
N PHE A 15 -15.02 15.68 -13.00
CA PHE A 15 -13.59 15.92 -13.21
C PHE A 15 -12.82 16.13 -11.90
N LEU A 16 -13.44 16.78 -10.89
CA LEU A 16 -12.85 16.94 -9.56
C LEU A 16 -12.71 15.58 -8.85
N LEU A 17 -13.72 14.71 -8.94
CA LEU A 17 -13.68 13.35 -8.40
C LEU A 17 -12.62 12.49 -9.12
N ILE A 18 -12.48 12.63 -10.44
CA ILE A 18 -11.39 11.99 -11.19
C ILE A 18 -10.03 12.52 -10.73
N TYR A 19 -9.88 13.83 -10.51
CA TYR A 19 -8.65 14.44 -10.02
C TYR A 19 -8.28 13.96 -8.60
N PHE A 20 -9.24 13.86 -7.68
CA PHE A 20 -9.00 13.29 -6.36
C PHE A 20 -8.72 11.78 -6.42
N LYS A 21 -9.37 11.04 -7.33
CA LYS A 21 -9.06 9.61 -7.59
C LYS A 21 -7.62 9.45 -8.08
N THR A 22 -7.17 10.27 -9.04
CA THR A 22 -5.79 10.20 -9.56
C THR A 22 -4.76 10.67 -8.54
N LEU A 23 -5.09 11.62 -7.67
CA LEU A 23 -4.22 12.03 -6.55
C LEU A 23 -4.14 10.95 -5.45
N SER A 24 -5.23 10.18 -5.23
CA SER A 24 -5.24 9.04 -4.29
C SER A 24 -4.63 7.75 -4.87
N ALA A 25 -4.43 7.69 -6.19
CA ALA A 25 -3.86 6.54 -6.88
C ALA A 25 -2.32 6.54 -6.78
N TYR A 26 -1.80 6.72 -5.57
CA TYR A 26 -0.42 6.36 -5.24
C TYR A 26 -0.47 5.16 -4.29
N THR A 27 -0.50 3.96 -4.85
CA THR A 27 -0.52 2.74 -4.05
C THR A 27 0.86 2.49 -3.46
N ASN A 28 1.03 2.86 -2.19
CA ASN A 28 2.14 2.35 -1.39
C ASN A 28 1.98 0.83 -1.28
N ALA A 29 2.81 0.07 -2.01
CA ALA A 29 2.78 -1.38 -1.99
C ALA A 29 2.92 -1.86 -0.54
N SER A 30 1.86 -2.50 -0.04
CA SER A 30 1.81 -3.04 1.30
C SER A 30 0.94 -4.28 1.34
N PHE A 31 1.35 -5.25 2.16
CA PHE A 31 0.56 -6.43 2.47
C PHE A 31 0.87 -6.89 3.90
N SER A 32 -0.06 -7.62 4.49
CA SER A 32 0.13 -8.24 5.80
C SER A 32 -0.65 -9.54 5.86
N PHE A 33 0.08 -10.63 6.08
CA PHE A 33 -0.46 -11.97 6.34
C PHE A 33 -0.14 -12.31 7.79
N LYS A 34 -1.17 -12.39 8.64
CA LYS A 34 -1.03 -12.78 10.06
C LYS A 34 -1.15 -14.29 10.28
N ASN A 35 -1.76 -15.00 9.34
CA ASN A 35 -1.88 -16.44 9.24
C ASN A 35 -2.09 -16.80 7.76
N PHE A 36 -2.23 -18.11 7.47
CA PHE A 36 -2.44 -18.65 6.13
C PHE A 36 -3.70 -19.55 6.09
N GLY A 37 -4.71 -19.19 6.89
CA GLY A 37 -5.98 -19.94 6.99
C GLY A 37 -6.92 -19.61 5.84
N LYS A 38 -8.03 -20.36 5.72
CA LYS A 38 -9.00 -20.19 4.62
C LYS A 38 -9.55 -18.76 4.49
N ASP A 39 -9.63 -18.02 5.59
CA ASP A 39 -10.15 -16.64 5.62
C ASP A 39 -9.13 -15.59 5.15
N SER A 40 -7.88 -16.00 4.90
CA SER A 40 -6.82 -15.09 4.47
C SER A 40 -6.73 -15.05 2.93
N ASN A 41 -6.76 -13.84 2.35
CA ASN A 41 -6.67 -13.60 0.90
C ASN A 41 -5.25 -13.88 0.33
N PHE A 42 -4.45 -14.72 0.97
CA PHE A 42 -3.07 -14.98 0.54
C PHE A 42 -3.00 -15.75 -0.78
N VAL A 43 -3.98 -16.60 -1.09
CA VAL A 43 -3.94 -17.46 -2.29
C VAL A 43 -3.87 -16.63 -3.58
N SER A 44 -4.56 -15.48 -3.63
CA SER A 44 -4.52 -14.57 -4.78
C SER A 44 -3.24 -13.74 -4.85
N LEU A 45 -2.51 -13.59 -3.74
CA LEU A 45 -1.35 -12.71 -3.61
C LEU A 45 -0.01 -13.45 -3.50
N LEU A 46 -0.01 -14.71 -3.11
CA LEU A 46 1.19 -15.54 -2.93
C LEU A 46 1.23 -16.66 -3.96
N ALA A 47 2.44 -16.95 -4.43
CA ALA A 47 2.78 -18.12 -5.23
C ALA A 47 3.71 -19.03 -4.43
N PHE A 48 3.46 -20.33 -4.47
CA PHE A 48 4.27 -21.34 -3.79
C PHE A 48 5.00 -22.18 -4.82
N TYR A 49 6.27 -22.47 -4.54
CA TYR A 49 7.12 -23.30 -5.39
C TYR A 49 7.86 -24.34 -4.57
N GLY A 50 8.20 -25.46 -5.21
CA GLY A 50 8.91 -26.57 -4.56
C GLY A 50 8.12 -27.13 -3.39
N ASN A 51 8.77 -27.29 -2.24
CA ASN A 51 8.18 -27.92 -1.05
C ASN A 51 7.28 -26.97 -0.22
N ALA A 52 7.06 -25.73 -0.67
CA ALA A 52 6.25 -24.78 0.05
C ALA A 52 4.76 -25.15 0.03
N LYS A 53 4.16 -25.30 1.22
CA LYS A 53 2.74 -25.63 1.38
C LYS A 53 2.17 -25.03 2.66
N VAL A 54 0.88 -24.73 2.65
CA VAL A 54 0.16 -24.34 3.87
C VAL A 54 -0.04 -25.57 4.76
N THR A 55 0.17 -25.41 6.07
CA THR A 55 -0.07 -26.51 7.02
C THR A 55 -1.55 -26.84 7.11
N SER A 56 -1.89 -28.08 7.45
CA SER A 56 -3.29 -28.56 7.48
C SER A 56 -4.23 -27.71 8.35
N ASN A 57 -3.70 -27.11 9.43
CA ASN A 57 -4.44 -26.20 10.31
C ASN A 57 -4.53 -24.75 9.80
N GLY A 58 -3.89 -24.39 8.68
CA GLY A 58 -3.86 -23.03 8.13
C GLY A 58 -3.07 -22.00 8.95
N LEU A 59 -2.44 -22.40 10.06
CA LEU A 59 -1.78 -21.44 10.96
C LEU A 59 -0.40 -21.01 10.48
N SER A 60 0.20 -21.77 9.56
CA SER A 60 1.54 -21.51 9.06
C SER A 60 1.73 -22.01 7.64
N LEU A 61 2.77 -21.53 7.00
CA LEU A 61 3.27 -22.05 5.75
C LEU A 61 4.57 -22.80 6.02
N GLN A 62 4.59 -24.07 5.68
CA GLN A 62 5.79 -24.89 5.70
C GLN A 62 6.60 -24.60 4.43
N ILE A 63 7.78 -24.01 4.60
CA ILE A 63 8.70 -23.69 3.49
C ILE A 63 9.61 -24.89 3.19
N SER A 64 10.06 -25.61 4.21
CA SER A 64 10.84 -26.85 4.05
C SER A 64 10.33 -27.97 4.96
N ASP A 65 10.53 -29.22 4.55
CA ASP A 65 10.18 -30.41 5.31
C ASP A 65 11.42 -31.24 5.63
N SER A 66 11.42 -31.93 6.77
CA SER A 66 12.50 -32.84 7.12
C SER A 66 12.48 -34.14 6.32
N SER A 67 11.32 -34.49 5.75
CA SER A 67 11.08 -35.77 5.07
C SER A 67 11.16 -35.68 3.55
N VAL A 68 11.22 -34.48 2.98
CA VAL A 68 11.26 -34.26 1.53
C VAL A 68 12.45 -33.36 1.22
N SER A 69 13.42 -33.90 0.47
CA SER A 69 14.55 -33.11 -0.02
C SER A 69 14.05 -32.15 -1.10
N GLY A 70 14.42 -30.87 -1.00
CA GLY A 70 14.10 -29.84 -1.98
C GLY A 70 13.74 -28.50 -1.33
N PRO A 71 14.09 -27.36 -1.97
CA PRO A 71 13.76 -26.05 -1.43
C PRO A 71 12.28 -25.77 -1.67
N GLY A 72 11.60 -25.20 -0.68
CA GLY A 72 10.34 -24.51 -0.90
C GLY A 72 10.51 -23.00 -0.90
N ARG A 73 9.62 -22.32 -1.65
CA ARG A 73 9.65 -20.87 -1.84
C ARG A 73 8.25 -20.29 -1.79
N VAL A 74 8.15 -19.09 -1.24
CA VAL A 74 6.94 -18.27 -1.23
C VAL A 74 7.26 -16.93 -1.85
N ILE A 75 6.50 -16.56 -2.89
CA ILE A 75 6.72 -15.34 -3.65
C ILE A 75 5.47 -14.47 -3.57
N TYR A 76 5.65 -13.18 -3.35
CA TYR A 76 4.57 -12.20 -3.49
C TYR A 76 4.37 -11.91 -4.99
N LYS A 77 3.17 -12.18 -5.51
CA LYS A 77 2.85 -12.17 -6.94
C LYS A 77 2.93 -10.78 -7.58
N LYS A 78 2.69 -9.72 -6.82
CA LYS A 78 2.66 -8.36 -7.37
C LYS A 78 4.05 -7.74 -7.28
N PRO A 79 4.64 -7.32 -8.42
CA PRO A 79 5.90 -6.60 -8.40
C PRO A 79 5.84 -5.30 -7.60
N ILE A 80 6.95 -4.94 -7.00
CA ILE A 80 7.11 -3.78 -6.12
C ILE A 80 8.04 -2.79 -6.80
N LYS A 81 7.54 -1.58 -7.04
CA LYS A 81 8.36 -0.49 -7.57
C LYS A 81 9.12 0.18 -6.43
N LEU A 82 10.46 0.06 -6.45
CA LEU A 82 11.33 0.65 -5.43
C LEU A 82 11.87 2.04 -5.79
N VAL A 83 11.50 2.58 -6.95
CA VAL A 83 12.00 3.87 -7.45
C VAL A 83 10.86 4.89 -7.59
N GLU A 84 11.09 6.10 -7.10
CA GLU A 84 10.15 7.23 -7.12
C GLU A 84 10.30 8.08 -8.41
N GLY A 85 9.16 8.56 -8.93
CA GLY A 85 9.10 9.61 -9.95
C GLY A 85 9.88 9.29 -11.23
N ASN A 86 10.63 10.28 -11.73
CA ASN A 86 11.48 10.18 -12.94
C ASN A 86 12.75 9.31 -12.75
N GLY A 87 12.75 8.37 -11.80
CA GLY A 87 13.80 7.35 -11.70
C GLY A 87 15.02 7.72 -10.85
N ARG A 88 14.93 8.73 -9.97
CA ARG A 88 16.11 9.28 -9.26
C ARG A 88 16.20 8.98 -7.76
N GLY A 89 15.13 8.53 -7.11
CA GLY A 89 15.12 8.23 -5.67
C GLY A 89 14.61 6.82 -5.38
N THR A 90 15.26 6.09 -4.47
CA THR A 90 14.67 4.85 -3.93
C THR A 90 13.72 5.16 -2.79
N VAL A 91 12.72 4.31 -2.59
CA VAL A 91 11.81 4.39 -1.44
C VAL A 91 12.30 3.51 -0.30
N SER A 92 12.19 4.02 0.93
CA SER A 92 12.44 3.23 2.13
C SER A 92 11.39 2.12 2.23
N PHE A 93 11.72 0.98 2.84
CA PHE A 93 10.75 -0.08 3.07
C PHE A 93 10.98 -0.75 4.41
N SER A 94 9.94 -1.43 4.88
CA SER A 94 10.03 -2.28 6.05
C SER A 94 9.27 -3.56 5.79
N MET A 95 9.96 -4.65 6.08
CA MET A 95 9.43 -5.98 6.01
C MET A 95 9.58 -6.64 7.37
N ASN A 96 8.60 -7.44 7.76
CA ASN A 96 8.73 -8.30 8.92
C ASN A 96 8.03 -9.63 8.70
N PHE A 97 8.54 -10.66 9.35
CA PHE A 97 7.98 -11.99 9.30
C PHE A 97 8.32 -12.76 10.54
N SER A 98 7.45 -13.68 10.92
CA SER A 98 7.68 -14.60 12.03
C SER A 98 7.87 -16.01 11.50
N PHE A 99 8.90 -16.70 11.96
CA PHE A 99 9.28 -18.02 11.47
C PHE A 99 9.80 -18.93 12.59
N SER A 100 9.97 -20.22 12.33
CA SER A 100 10.66 -21.15 13.22
C SER A 100 11.44 -22.17 12.40
N MET A 101 12.60 -22.58 12.92
CA MET A 101 13.43 -23.64 12.34
C MET A 101 13.63 -24.77 13.35
N SER A 102 13.44 -26.02 12.93
CA SER A 102 13.64 -27.18 13.80
C SER A 102 15.11 -27.34 14.21
N PRO A 103 15.40 -27.98 15.36
CA PRO A 103 16.77 -28.24 15.86
C PRO A 103 17.47 -29.37 15.11
N LYS A 104 17.47 -29.28 13.78
CA LYS A 104 18.22 -30.14 12.87
C LYS A 104 19.27 -29.29 12.16
N ASN A 105 20.33 -29.95 11.70
CA ASN A 105 21.30 -29.32 10.82
C ASN A 105 20.62 -29.02 9.49
N GLY A 106 20.73 -27.77 9.09
CA GLY A 106 20.14 -27.30 7.85
C GLY A 106 20.76 -26.01 7.38
N ASP A 107 20.27 -25.58 6.24
CA ASP A 107 20.85 -24.49 5.48
C ASP A 107 20.11 -23.15 5.69
N GLY A 108 19.02 -23.15 6.47
CA GLY A 108 18.32 -21.94 6.89
C GLY A 108 17.25 -21.42 5.94
N LEU A 109 16.96 -20.12 6.08
CA LEU A 109 15.91 -19.39 5.36
C LEU A 109 16.52 -18.10 4.81
N ALA A 110 16.16 -17.69 3.59
CA ALA A 110 16.50 -16.36 3.09
C ALA A 110 15.27 -15.59 2.65
N PHE A 111 15.31 -14.30 2.93
CA PHE A 111 14.55 -13.31 2.19
C PHE A 111 15.28 -12.99 0.89
N VAL A 112 14.55 -12.85 -0.21
CA VAL A 112 15.10 -12.55 -1.53
C VAL A 112 14.30 -11.43 -2.21
N MET A 113 15.01 -10.49 -2.84
CA MET A 113 14.47 -9.50 -3.77
C MET A 113 15.18 -9.65 -5.12
N VAL A 114 14.39 -9.79 -6.18
CA VAL A 114 14.88 -10.04 -7.54
C VAL A 114 14.19 -9.09 -8.52
N PRO A 115 14.92 -8.42 -9.43
CA PRO A 115 14.33 -7.65 -10.52
C PRO A 115 13.33 -8.45 -11.34
N VAL A 116 12.24 -7.80 -11.76
CA VAL A 116 11.34 -8.35 -12.78
C VAL A 116 12.13 -8.56 -14.07
N GLY A 117 11.78 -9.59 -14.84
CA GLY A 117 12.42 -9.90 -16.12
C GLY A 117 13.65 -10.80 -16.00
N ILE A 118 14.11 -11.07 -14.78
CA ILE A 118 15.14 -12.08 -14.55
C ILE A 118 14.48 -13.47 -14.59
N PRO A 119 14.99 -14.41 -15.41
CA PRO A 119 14.39 -15.72 -15.54
C PRO A 119 14.37 -16.46 -14.21
N LEU A 120 13.27 -17.14 -13.92
CA LEU A 120 13.07 -17.92 -12.68
C LEU A 120 14.10 -19.06 -12.52
N ASN A 121 14.92 -19.35 -13.54
CA ASN A 121 16.07 -20.27 -13.45
C ASN A 121 17.21 -19.72 -12.56
N VAL A 122 17.16 -18.43 -12.23
CA VAL A 122 17.91 -17.85 -11.11
C VAL A 122 17.52 -18.51 -9.83
N PHE A 123 16.29 -19.03 -9.71
CA PHE A 123 15.91 -19.84 -8.57
C PHE A 123 16.32 -21.33 -8.75
N GLY A 124 17.62 -21.62 -8.77
CA GLY A 124 18.19 -22.97 -8.94
C GLY A 124 18.40 -23.77 -7.64
N ASN A 125 19.17 -24.85 -7.69
CA ASN A 125 19.55 -25.67 -6.51
C ASN A 125 20.76 -25.10 -5.73
N GLY A 126 21.17 -23.86 -6.00
CA GLY A 126 22.27 -23.20 -5.28
C GLY A 126 21.85 -22.65 -3.91
N SER A 127 22.73 -21.87 -3.29
CA SER A 127 22.47 -21.27 -1.97
C SER A 127 21.17 -20.47 -1.97
N PHE A 128 20.29 -20.78 -1.02
CA PHE A 128 18.92 -20.28 -0.82
C PHE A 128 18.01 -20.43 -2.03
N GLY A 129 18.30 -21.43 -2.85
CA GLY A 129 17.59 -21.67 -4.08
C GLY A 129 17.91 -20.62 -5.13
N LEU A 130 19.08 -19.98 -5.11
CA LEU A 130 19.57 -19.05 -6.12
C LEU A 130 20.76 -19.64 -6.89
N SER A 131 20.79 -19.50 -8.22
CA SER A 131 21.93 -19.90 -9.05
C SER A 131 23.05 -18.87 -8.86
N GLY A 132 24.28 -19.33 -8.63
CA GLY A 132 25.43 -18.49 -8.24
C GLY A 132 25.92 -17.49 -9.28
N ASN A 133 25.07 -17.09 -10.24
CA ASN A 133 25.43 -16.15 -11.29
C ASN A 133 25.46 -14.71 -10.75
N ARG A 134 26.67 -14.19 -10.56
CA ARG A 134 27.01 -12.92 -9.89
C ARG A 134 26.51 -11.63 -10.57
N ARG A 135 25.73 -11.72 -11.66
CA ARG A 135 25.31 -10.57 -12.48
C ARG A 135 23.82 -10.23 -12.41
N LEU A 136 23.07 -10.80 -11.48
CA LEU A 136 21.61 -10.78 -11.51
C LEU A 136 20.93 -9.71 -10.66
N GLY A 137 21.67 -8.82 -10.01
CA GLY A 137 21.05 -7.77 -9.20
C GLY A 137 20.17 -8.37 -8.09
N VAL A 138 20.58 -9.43 -7.40
CA VAL A 138 19.74 -10.04 -6.34
C VAL A 138 20.21 -9.55 -4.99
N LEU A 139 19.26 -9.18 -4.14
CA LEU A 139 19.49 -8.96 -2.72
C LEU A 139 18.92 -10.14 -1.95
N GLY A 140 19.75 -10.75 -1.10
CA GLY A 140 19.35 -11.77 -0.15
C GLY A 140 19.68 -11.37 1.28
N VAL A 141 18.80 -11.69 2.22
CA VAL A 141 19.12 -11.69 3.66
C VAL A 141 18.95 -13.12 4.17
N GLU A 142 20.06 -13.73 4.55
CA GLU A 142 20.16 -15.15 4.89
C GLU A 142 20.14 -15.34 6.40
N PHE A 143 19.25 -16.19 6.90
CA PHE A 143 19.20 -16.69 8.27
C PHE A 143 19.76 -18.10 8.26
N ASP A 144 21.09 -18.20 8.32
CA ASP A 144 21.83 -19.45 8.14
C ASP A 144 22.11 -20.15 9.47
N THR A 145 21.85 -21.46 9.49
CA THR A 145 22.06 -22.32 10.64
C THR A 145 23.32 -23.18 10.54
N ARG A 146 24.07 -23.12 9.43
CA ARG A 146 25.39 -23.73 9.29
C ARG A 146 26.43 -22.95 10.09
N VAL A 147 27.33 -23.70 10.70
CA VAL A 147 28.46 -23.16 11.47
C VAL A 147 29.61 -22.92 10.49
N GLY A 148 30.15 -21.69 10.41
CA GLY A 148 31.42 -21.43 9.73
C GLY A 148 31.52 -20.14 8.92
N ASP A 149 30.45 -19.70 8.26
CA ASP A 149 30.53 -18.57 7.32
C ASP A 149 29.86 -17.33 7.91
N ARG A 150 30.67 -16.40 8.45
CA ARG A 150 30.19 -15.18 9.14
C ARG A 150 30.28 -13.89 8.33
N TYR A 151 30.62 -13.93 7.05
CA TYR A 151 30.80 -12.70 6.28
C TYR A 151 30.27 -12.83 4.85
N GLY A 152 29.41 -11.90 4.45
CA GLY A 152 28.99 -11.74 3.06
C GLY A 152 30.12 -11.14 2.24
N ASN A 153 30.58 -11.86 1.22
CA ASN A 153 31.53 -11.35 0.23
C ASN A 153 30.75 -10.69 -0.91
N GLY A 154 30.59 -9.37 -0.84
CA GLY A 154 29.98 -8.58 -1.92
C GLY A 154 31.01 -8.21 -2.97
N ASN A 155 31.16 -9.01 -4.02
CA ASN A 155 31.84 -8.56 -5.24
C ASN A 155 31.02 -9.00 -6.47
N GLY A 156 30.25 -8.06 -7.03
CA GLY A 156 29.29 -8.25 -8.13
C GLY A 156 27.85 -7.82 -7.78
N ASN A 157 26.92 -7.93 -8.74
CA ASN A 157 25.50 -7.55 -8.59
C ASN A 157 24.69 -8.55 -7.71
N LEU A 158 25.34 -9.41 -6.91
CA LEU A 158 24.68 -10.27 -5.92
C LEU A 158 25.12 -9.82 -4.53
N VAL A 159 24.17 -9.50 -3.66
CA VAL A 159 24.45 -9.09 -2.28
C VAL A 159 23.68 -10.01 -1.34
N PHE A 160 24.40 -10.78 -0.53
CA PHE A 160 23.84 -11.59 0.54
C PHE A 160 24.32 -11.06 1.89
N VAL A 161 23.35 -10.66 2.70
CA VAL A 161 23.60 -10.23 4.08
C VAL A 161 23.27 -11.39 5.00
N LYS A 162 24.31 -11.91 5.65
CA LYS A 162 24.21 -13.17 6.39
C LYS A 162 24.03 -12.96 7.89
N VAL A 163 23.04 -13.66 8.42
CA VAL A 163 22.60 -13.71 9.81
C VAL A 163 22.88 -15.18 10.19
N GLY A 164 24.01 -15.47 10.88
CA GLY A 164 24.43 -16.82 11.30
C GLY A 164 23.67 -17.52 12.45
N LYS A 165 24.13 -18.66 12.96
CA LYS A 165 23.33 -19.48 13.91
C LYS A 165 23.08 -18.84 15.29
N VAL A 166 24.08 -18.12 15.81
CA VAL A 166 24.12 -17.55 17.17
C VAL A 166 24.62 -16.11 17.09
N PHE A 167 23.91 -15.19 17.74
CA PHE A 167 24.16 -13.75 17.61
C PHE A 167 24.34 -13.00 18.92
N SER A 168 23.35 -13.11 19.80
CA SER A 168 23.37 -12.58 21.16
C SER A 168 23.36 -13.75 22.13
N LYS A 169 23.79 -13.51 23.37
CA LYS A 169 24.09 -14.55 24.38
C LYS A 169 23.01 -15.62 24.63
N ASN A 170 21.82 -15.57 24.02
CA ASN A 170 20.76 -16.61 24.11
C ASN A 170 19.82 -16.73 22.87
N LEU A 171 20.16 -16.16 21.70
CA LEU A 171 19.30 -16.23 20.51
C LEU A 171 19.85 -17.22 19.47
N VAL A 172 19.15 -18.33 19.30
CA VAL A 172 19.53 -19.45 18.42
C VAL A 172 18.45 -19.63 17.36
N LEU A 173 18.84 -19.57 16.08
CA LEU A 173 17.90 -19.62 14.96
C LEU A 173 17.09 -20.92 14.89
N ASN A 174 17.74 -22.04 15.21
CA ASN A 174 17.19 -23.39 15.04
C ASN A 174 16.84 -24.09 16.36
N ASN A 175 16.39 -23.36 17.38
CA ASN A 175 15.95 -23.99 18.63
C ASN A 175 14.49 -24.51 18.59
N GLY A 176 13.81 -24.45 17.44
CA GLY A 176 12.39 -24.78 17.30
C GLY A 176 11.42 -23.68 17.77
N GLY A 177 11.92 -22.66 18.47
CA GLY A 177 11.14 -21.52 18.91
C GLY A 177 10.71 -20.62 17.75
N ARG A 178 9.64 -19.85 17.97
CA ARG A 178 9.20 -18.82 17.02
C ARG A 178 10.03 -17.57 17.18
N LEU A 179 10.52 -17.05 16.07
CA LEU A 179 11.30 -15.83 15.98
C LEU A 179 10.54 -14.79 15.16
N GLN A 180 10.85 -13.52 15.39
CA GLN A 180 10.34 -12.39 14.63
C GLN A 180 11.54 -11.62 14.07
N ALA A 181 11.56 -11.45 12.74
CA ALA A 181 12.58 -10.67 12.04
C ALA A 181 11.99 -9.39 11.45
N TRP A 182 12.82 -8.34 11.37
CA TRP A 182 12.56 -7.14 10.59
C TRP A 182 13.73 -6.85 9.67
N ILE A 183 13.42 -6.46 8.45
CA ILE A 183 14.36 -5.99 7.44
C ILE A 183 13.87 -4.61 7.02
N ASP A 184 14.59 -3.57 7.44
CA ASP A 184 14.27 -2.18 7.18
C ASP A 184 15.33 -1.58 6.27
N TYR A 185 14.93 -1.02 5.14
CA TYR A 185 15.82 -0.25 4.29
C TYR A 185 15.49 1.23 4.41
N GLU A 186 16.50 2.04 4.70
CA GLU A 186 16.40 3.48 4.73
C GLU A 186 17.08 4.06 3.49
N ALA A 187 16.29 4.62 2.57
CA ALA A 187 16.79 5.17 1.31
C ALA A 187 17.64 6.43 1.51
N GLY A 188 17.32 7.24 2.54
CA GLY A 188 18.06 8.47 2.85
C GLY A 188 19.51 8.21 3.27
N SER A 189 19.73 7.18 4.09
CA SER A 189 21.07 6.77 4.54
C SER A 189 21.69 5.63 3.73
N LYS A 190 20.93 5.00 2.82
CA LYS A 190 21.35 3.85 2.00
C LYS A 190 21.83 2.68 2.87
N GLN A 191 21.02 2.34 3.87
CA GLN A 191 21.34 1.31 4.85
C GLN A 191 20.20 0.31 5.02
N LEU A 192 20.59 -0.96 5.11
CA LEU A 192 19.70 -2.07 5.45
C LEU A 192 19.94 -2.47 6.91
N GLY A 193 18.91 -2.34 7.74
CA GLY A 193 18.91 -2.77 9.14
C GLY A 193 18.15 -4.07 9.33
N ILE A 194 18.79 -5.04 9.97
CA ILE A 194 18.19 -6.34 10.28
C ILE A 194 18.03 -6.47 11.79
N ARG A 195 16.80 -6.74 12.25
CA ARG A 195 16.48 -7.02 13.65
C ARG A 195 15.91 -8.42 13.79
N LEU A 196 16.17 -9.04 14.93
CA LEU A 196 15.69 -10.39 15.25
C LEU A 196 15.45 -10.51 16.76
N CYS A 197 14.32 -11.08 17.15
CA CYS A 197 14.03 -11.44 18.54
C CYS A 197 13.14 -12.69 18.60
N ARG A 198 12.85 -13.19 19.80
CA ARG A 198 11.84 -14.25 19.97
C ARG A 198 10.45 -13.65 19.72
N LEU A 199 9.53 -14.44 19.18
CA LEU A 199 8.17 -13.99 18.94
C LEU A 199 7.50 -13.68 20.29
N GLY A 200 6.92 -12.48 20.42
CA GLY A 200 6.31 -11.98 21.66
C GLY A 200 7.21 -11.02 22.44
N GLU A 201 8.51 -10.98 22.15
CA GLU A 201 9.40 -9.96 22.68
C GLU A 201 9.21 -8.62 21.96
N THR A 202 9.57 -7.53 22.62
CA THR A 202 9.58 -6.19 22.02
C THR A 202 10.61 -6.10 20.90
N ARG A 203 10.26 -5.44 19.80
CA ARG A 203 11.19 -5.16 18.69
C ARG A 203 12.47 -4.50 19.23
N PRO A 204 13.65 -5.07 18.98
CA PRO A 204 14.91 -4.45 19.40
C PRO A 204 15.07 -3.04 18.82
N VAL A 205 15.50 -2.10 19.66
CA VAL A 205 15.79 -0.71 19.26
C VAL A 205 16.92 -0.73 18.22
N ASP A 206 18.03 -1.34 18.61
CA ASP A 206 19.21 -1.49 17.76
C ASP A 206 19.08 -2.71 16.84
N PRO A 207 19.36 -2.56 15.53
CA PRO A 207 19.55 -3.68 14.64
C PRO A 207 20.67 -4.59 15.10
N LEU A 208 20.44 -5.87 14.87
CA LEU A 208 21.48 -6.88 14.99
C LEU A 208 22.60 -6.64 13.97
N LEU A 209 22.24 -6.16 12.78
CA LEU A 209 23.18 -5.90 11.69
C LEU A 209 22.72 -4.70 10.89
N TRP A 210 23.67 -3.81 10.60
CA TRP A 210 23.54 -2.78 9.59
C TRP A 210 24.42 -3.14 8.40
N TYR A 211 23.86 -3.03 7.20
CA TYR A 211 24.59 -3.27 5.96
C TYR A 211 24.44 -2.07 5.02
N PRO A 212 25.54 -1.38 4.67
CA PRO A 212 25.50 -0.25 3.75
C PRO A 212 25.25 -0.76 2.33
N ILE A 213 24.15 -0.31 1.70
CA ILE A 213 23.77 -0.73 0.36
C ILE A 213 22.96 0.33 -0.34
N ASP A 214 23.34 0.65 -1.59
CA ASP A 214 22.59 1.56 -2.43
C ASP A 214 21.69 0.78 -3.40
N LEU A 215 20.43 0.54 -2.99
CA LEU A 215 19.49 -0.20 -3.82
C LEU A 215 19.14 0.53 -5.14
N SER A 216 19.35 1.85 -5.20
CA SER A 216 19.08 2.62 -6.42
C SER A 216 20.08 2.33 -7.53
N ARG A 217 21.30 1.91 -7.15
CA ARG A 217 22.33 1.47 -8.10
C ARG A 217 22.11 0.03 -8.55
N MET A 218 21.46 -0.78 -7.73
CA MET A 218 21.14 -2.18 -8.04
C MET A 218 19.93 -2.28 -8.97
N TRP A 219 18.88 -1.52 -8.72
CA TRP A 219 17.59 -1.66 -9.40
C TRP A 219 17.07 -0.34 -9.94
N LYS A 220 16.77 -0.35 -11.25
CA LYS A 220 16.06 0.75 -11.92
C LYS A 220 14.57 0.42 -12.16
N GLU A 221 14.16 -0.81 -11.87
CA GLU A 221 12.88 -1.38 -12.23
C GLU A 221 12.12 -1.95 -11.02
N GLN A 222 11.00 -2.64 -11.28
CA GLN A 222 10.22 -3.32 -10.26
C GLN A 222 10.95 -4.59 -9.79
N VAL A 223 10.73 -4.97 -8.53
CA VAL A 223 11.28 -6.20 -7.95
C VAL A 223 10.17 -7.12 -7.48
N ILE A 224 10.45 -8.42 -7.52
CA ILE A 224 9.66 -9.47 -6.90
C ILE A 224 10.34 -9.85 -5.59
N ILE A 225 9.54 -10.07 -4.55
CA ILE A 225 10.04 -10.42 -3.23
C ILE A 225 9.53 -11.78 -2.79
N GLY A 226 10.33 -12.50 -2.02
CA GLY A 226 9.97 -13.82 -1.54
C GLY A 226 10.81 -14.31 -0.38
N LEU A 227 10.41 -15.45 0.14
CA LEU A 227 11.13 -16.22 1.15
C LEU A 227 11.44 -17.60 0.57
N SER A 228 12.68 -18.05 0.76
CA SER A 228 13.18 -19.30 0.19
C SER A 228 13.94 -20.06 1.26
N SER A 229 13.60 -21.33 1.43
CA SER A 229 14.44 -22.25 2.23
C SER A 229 15.61 -22.73 1.39
N LEU A 230 16.74 -22.97 2.04
CA LEU A 230 17.86 -23.65 1.41
C LEU A 230 17.72 -25.15 1.65
N SER A 231 17.84 -25.92 0.58
CA SER A 231 17.78 -27.38 0.64
C SER A 231 18.95 -27.96 -0.14
N GLY A 232 20.08 -28.14 0.55
CA GLY A 232 20.95 -29.28 0.28
C GLY A 232 20.36 -30.56 0.90
N ASN A 233 21.22 -31.44 1.41
CA ASN A 233 20.82 -32.63 2.21
C ASN A 233 20.36 -32.25 3.63
N SER A 234 19.65 -31.12 3.77
CA SER A 234 19.15 -30.58 5.03
C SER A 234 17.85 -31.29 5.43
N SER A 235 17.74 -31.66 6.70
CA SER A 235 16.51 -32.20 7.29
C SER A 235 15.78 -31.15 8.15
N GLN A 236 16.14 -29.88 8.01
CA GLN A 236 15.56 -28.79 8.81
C GLN A 236 14.19 -28.36 8.28
N LYS A 237 13.20 -28.40 9.16
CA LYS A 237 11.86 -27.88 8.90
C LYS A 237 11.81 -26.39 9.20
N CYS A 238 11.37 -25.60 8.22
CA CYS A 238 11.16 -24.16 8.35
C CYS A 238 9.68 -23.83 8.14
N ASN A 239 9.09 -23.14 9.11
CA ASN A 239 7.71 -22.64 9.02
C ASN A 239 7.68 -21.12 9.07
N LEU A 240 6.80 -20.52 8.30
CA LEU A 240 6.45 -19.10 8.28
C LEU A 240 5.05 -18.93 8.89
N TYR A 241 4.89 -18.05 9.87
CA TYR A 241 3.61 -17.82 10.56
C TYR A 241 2.96 -16.50 10.18
N SER A 242 3.77 -15.49 9.85
CA SER A 242 3.30 -14.19 9.41
C SER A 242 4.32 -13.56 8.47
N TRP A 243 3.85 -12.71 7.57
CA TRP A 243 4.70 -11.95 6.66
C TRP A 243 4.02 -10.65 6.28
N SER A 244 4.70 -9.53 6.46
CA SER A 244 4.21 -8.23 6.04
C SER A 244 5.30 -7.39 5.43
N PHE A 245 4.90 -6.53 4.51
CA PHE A 245 5.75 -5.60 3.79
C PHE A 245 5.03 -4.27 3.66
N LYS A 246 5.79 -3.18 3.78
CA LYS A 246 5.28 -1.83 3.59
C LYS A 246 6.36 -0.94 2.99
N LEU A 247 6.04 -0.30 1.87
CA LEU A 247 6.81 0.85 1.39
C LEU A 247 6.58 2.06 2.31
N ARG A 248 7.67 2.75 2.63
CA ARG A 248 7.68 4.01 3.36
C ARG A 248 8.16 5.08 2.40
N GLN A 249 7.27 5.98 2.03
CA GLN A 249 7.67 7.18 1.33
C GLN A 249 8.06 8.22 2.35
N SER A 250 9.32 8.64 2.31
CA SER A 250 9.70 9.89 2.93
C SER A 250 9.30 11.00 1.97
N PRO A 251 8.54 12.01 2.40
CA PRO A 251 8.23 13.13 1.52
C PRO A 251 9.52 13.86 1.14
N ASN A 252 9.70 14.16 -0.15
CA ASN A 252 10.89 14.86 -0.68
C ASN A 252 11.19 16.23 -0.01
N TRP A 253 10.26 16.76 0.78
CA TRP A 253 10.38 18.01 1.55
C TRP A 253 10.86 17.81 3.00
N MET A 254 11.09 16.57 3.45
CA MET A 254 11.58 16.24 4.80
C MET A 254 13.06 15.86 4.86
N HIS A 255 13.80 15.97 3.76
CA HIS A 255 15.25 15.77 3.76
C HIS A 255 15.98 17.10 3.56
N SER A 256 16.66 17.56 4.59
CA SER A 256 17.86 18.38 4.42
C SER A 256 18.91 17.49 3.76
N GLN A 257 19.05 17.56 2.43
CA GLN A 257 20.30 17.10 1.83
C GLN A 257 21.44 17.88 2.50
N PRO A 258 22.49 17.23 3.03
CA PRO A 258 23.68 17.97 3.41
C PRO A 258 24.13 18.74 2.18
N LEU A 259 24.30 20.06 2.33
CA LEU A 259 24.89 20.91 1.31
C LEU A 259 26.24 20.29 0.95
N ASP A 260 26.36 19.79 -0.27
CA ASP A 260 27.65 19.47 -0.87
C ASP A 260 28.44 20.79 -0.94
N PRO A 261 29.57 20.93 -0.24
CA PRO A 261 30.36 22.16 -0.27
C PRO A 261 31.09 22.38 -1.61
N GLU A 262 31.10 21.39 -2.51
CA GLU A 262 31.81 21.43 -3.79
C GLU A 262 30.90 21.79 -4.99
N PRO A 263 30.36 23.03 -5.05
CA PRO A 263 30.12 23.64 -6.36
C PRO A 263 30.66 25.08 -6.47
N PHE A 264 31.35 25.61 -5.45
CA PHE A 264 31.83 27.00 -5.47
C PHE A 264 33.13 27.21 -6.26
N LEU A 265 33.68 26.15 -6.87
CA LEU A 265 34.93 26.18 -7.62
C LEU A 265 34.77 25.78 -9.09
N GLU A 266 33.74 26.27 -9.78
CA GLU A 266 33.86 26.47 -11.22
C GLU A 266 32.99 27.65 -11.70
N LYS A 267 33.67 28.78 -11.89
CA LYS A 267 33.09 30.00 -12.49
C LYS A 267 32.74 29.76 -13.96
N THR A 268 31.51 30.16 -14.29
CA THR A 268 31.10 30.81 -15.53
C THR A 268 31.09 29.97 -16.82
N LYS A 269 29.95 29.31 -17.08
CA LYS A 269 29.32 29.33 -18.42
C LYS A 269 27.82 29.59 -18.27
N ALA A 270 27.33 30.57 -19.02
CA ALA A 270 25.97 31.10 -18.93
C ALA A 270 24.89 30.01 -19.13
N PRO A 271 23.73 30.09 -18.45
CA PRO A 271 22.64 29.16 -18.69
C PRO A 271 21.89 29.58 -19.97
N ILE A 272 21.93 28.71 -20.97
CA ILE A 272 20.99 28.71 -22.09
C ILE A 272 19.62 28.30 -21.55
N GLY A 273 18.60 29.02 -22.03
CA GLY A 273 17.33 29.21 -21.35
C GLY A 273 16.39 28.01 -21.30
N ARG A 274 15.62 27.94 -20.21
CA ARG A 274 14.15 27.83 -20.19
C ARG A 274 13.68 27.63 -18.75
N LYS A 275 13.01 28.64 -18.16
CA LYS A 275 12.15 28.45 -16.98
C LYS A 275 11.14 29.59 -16.73
N ARG A 276 10.72 30.32 -17.77
CA ARG A 276 9.69 31.37 -17.62
C ARG A 276 8.26 30.83 -17.72
N SER A 277 8.06 29.70 -18.41
CA SER A 277 6.75 29.07 -18.66
C SER A 277 6.13 28.45 -17.41
N ASP A 278 6.90 27.69 -16.62
CA ASP A 278 6.36 26.93 -15.49
C ASP A 278 5.86 27.82 -14.33
N CYS A 279 6.47 29.00 -14.17
CA CYS A 279 6.05 29.98 -13.17
C CYS A 279 4.71 30.62 -13.56
N LEU A 280 4.56 31.03 -14.83
CA LEU A 280 3.31 31.58 -15.35
C LEU A 280 2.19 30.54 -15.31
N LEU A 281 2.47 29.28 -15.61
CA LEU A 281 1.48 28.20 -15.55
C LEU A 281 0.99 27.95 -14.12
N LYS A 282 1.90 28.00 -13.13
CA LYS A 282 1.55 27.87 -11.70
C LYS A 282 0.72 29.05 -11.19
N ILE A 283 1.05 30.27 -11.60
CA ILE A 283 0.29 31.47 -11.24
C ILE A 283 -1.11 31.41 -11.86
N LEU A 284 -1.21 31.01 -13.14
CA LEU A 284 -2.49 30.89 -13.83
C LEU A 284 -3.38 29.80 -13.19
N ALA A 285 -2.80 28.67 -12.77
CA ALA A 285 -3.51 27.61 -12.06
C ALA A 285 -4.00 28.05 -10.67
N ALA A 286 -3.22 28.85 -9.94
CA ALA A 286 -3.63 29.40 -8.64
C ALA A 286 -4.78 30.41 -8.80
N LEU A 287 -4.73 31.26 -9.82
CA LEU A 287 -5.78 32.23 -10.12
C LEU A 287 -7.11 31.56 -10.50
N THR A 288 -7.07 30.54 -11.37
CA THR A 288 -8.27 29.80 -11.76
C THR A 288 -8.89 29.03 -10.59
N PHE A 289 -8.06 28.44 -9.72
CA PHE A 289 -8.52 27.79 -8.49
C PHE A 289 -9.17 28.79 -7.52
N GLY A 290 -8.54 29.95 -7.31
CA GLY A 290 -9.06 31.00 -6.43
C GLY A 290 -10.42 31.54 -6.89
N ILE A 291 -10.58 31.79 -8.20
CA ILE A 291 -11.85 32.24 -8.79
C ILE A 291 -12.93 31.15 -8.62
N GLY A 292 -12.58 29.88 -8.83
CA GLY A 292 -13.50 28.75 -8.64
C GLY A 292 -14.00 28.63 -7.20
N CYS A 293 -13.10 28.70 -6.22
CA CYS A 293 -13.45 28.65 -4.79
C CYS A 293 -14.29 29.86 -4.36
N GLY A 294 -13.95 31.07 -4.82
CA GLY A 294 -14.70 32.29 -4.52
C GLY A 294 -16.14 32.23 -5.04
N ALA A 295 -16.33 31.77 -6.28
CA ALA A 295 -17.66 31.61 -6.88
C ALA A 295 -18.51 30.55 -6.14
N LEU A 296 -17.90 29.44 -5.73
CA LEU A 296 -18.57 28.41 -4.93
C LEU A 296 -18.99 28.94 -3.55
N GLY A 297 -18.10 29.66 -2.86
CA GLY A 297 -18.41 30.28 -1.57
C GLY A 297 -19.59 31.25 -1.68
N ALA A 298 -19.55 32.16 -2.66
CA ALA A 298 -20.63 33.11 -2.92
C ALA A 298 -21.97 32.41 -3.22
N SER A 299 -21.94 31.34 -4.01
CA SER A 299 -23.13 30.55 -4.34
C SER A 299 -23.74 29.89 -3.09
N ILE A 300 -22.92 29.30 -2.22
CA ILE A 300 -23.37 28.68 -0.97
C ILE A 300 -23.98 29.73 -0.04
N THR A 301 -23.36 30.90 0.10
CA THR A 301 -23.91 31.99 0.92
C THR A 301 -25.26 32.49 0.41
N LEU A 302 -25.44 32.63 -0.90
CA LEU A 302 -26.73 33.03 -1.49
C LEU A 302 -27.80 31.94 -1.31
N PHE A 303 -27.42 30.67 -1.42
CA PHE A 303 -28.33 29.54 -1.19
C PHE A 303 -28.77 29.47 0.27
N ALA A 304 -27.82 29.62 1.20
CA ALA A 304 -28.10 29.69 2.63
C ALA A 304 -29.01 30.87 2.96
N TRP A 305 -28.68 32.08 2.45
CA TRP A 305 -29.53 33.27 2.62
C TRP A 305 -30.96 32.99 2.16
N LYS A 306 -31.14 32.43 0.96
CA LYS A 306 -32.47 32.14 0.43
C LYS A 306 -33.26 31.15 1.29
N ILE A 307 -32.59 30.13 1.85
CA ILE A 307 -33.22 29.15 2.74
C ILE A 307 -33.63 29.79 4.07
N PHE A 308 -32.78 30.63 4.66
CA PHE A 308 -33.06 31.26 5.95
C PHE A 308 -34.07 32.41 5.84
N TRP A 309 -34.05 33.19 4.76
CA TRP A 309 -34.97 34.32 4.57
C TRP A 309 -36.39 33.89 4.17
N ASN A 310 -36.55 32.70 3.57
CA ASN A 310 -37.87 32.13 3.28
C ASN A 310 -38.55 31.50 4.50
N LYS A 311 -37.89 31.47 5.67
CA LYS A 311 -38.55 31.14 6.94
C LYS A 311 -38.92 32.44 7.66
N ARG A 312 -40.00 33.10 7.22
CA ARG A 312 -40.64 34.10 8.09
C ARG A 312 -41.23 33.37 9.31
N PRO A 313 -41.10 33.91 10.53
CA PRO A 313 -41.86 33.40 11.67
C PRO A 313 -43.35 33.59 11.36
N VAL A 314 -44.09 32.49 11.27
CA VAL A 314 -45.55 32.52 11.18
C VAL A 314 -46.04 33.03 12.54
N MET A 315 -46.54 34.26 12.56
CA MET A 315 -47.23 34.83 13.72
C MET A 315 -48.56 34.09 13.91
N PRO A 316 -48.96 33.70 15.14
CA PRO A 316 -50.26 33.08 15.35
C PRO A 316 -51.37 34.07 14.98
N GLU A 317 -52.29 33.64 14.13
CA GLU A 317 -53.44 34.42 13.67
C GLU A 317 -54.38 34.68 14.86
N GLU A 318 -54.61 35.95 15.18
CA GLU A 318 -55.61 36.39 16.15
C GLU A 318 -57.01 35.97 15.69
N TYR A 319 -57.74 35.29 16.59
CA TYR A 319 -59.14 34.91 16.38
C TYR A 319 -60.02 36.17 16.25
N ALA A 320 -60.47 36.47 15.03
CA ALA A 320 -61.60 37.35 14.79
C ALA A 320 -62.88 36.52 14.59
N VAL A 321 -63.71 36.47 15.63
CA VAL A 321 -65.09 35.97 15.59
C VAL A 321 -65.95 36.98 14.84
N HIS A 322 -66.75 36.58 13.84
CA HIS A 322 -68.01 37.23 13.40
C HIS A 322 -68.67 36.46 12.22
N PRO A 323 -69.97 36.66 11.93
CA PRO A 323 -71.13 35.97 12.51
C PRO A 323 -71.88 35.09 11.49
N VAL A 324 -72.73 34.18 11.97
CA VAL A 324 -73.52 33.24 11.16
C VAL A 324 -74.73 33.94 10.52
N GLU A 325 -74.91 33.80 9.21
CA GLU A 325 -76.19 34.05 8.51
C GLU A 325 -76.73 32.73 7.94
N PHE A 326 -77.93 32.34 8.37
CA PHE A 326 -78.67 31.19 7.84
C PHE A 326 -79.60 31.65 6.71
N GLU A 327 -79.49 31.05 5.53
CA GLU A 327 -80.36 31.31 4.38
C GLU A 327 -81.35 30.14 4.18
N TYR A 328 -82.66 30.39 4.30
CA TYR A 328 -83.71 29.38 4.15
C TYR A 328 -84.16 29.24 2.68
N LYS A 329 -84.13 28.01 2.14
CA LYS A 329 -84.50 27.66 0.77
C LYS A 329 -85.97 27.20 0.69
N LYS A 330 -86.81 27.87 -0.11
CA LYS A 330 -88.24 27.54 -0.28
C LYS A 330 -88.47 26.70 -1.55
N PHE A 331 -88.94 25.46 -1.40
CA PHE A 331 -89.28 24.55 -2.51
C PHE A 331 -90.65 24.89 -3.13
N ARG A 332 -90.79 24.67 -4.44
CA ARG A 332 -92.08 24.52 -5.12
C ARG A 332 -92.09 23.19 -5.88
N VAL A 333 -93.11 22.38 -5.64
CA VAL A 333 -93.42 21.15 -6.37
C VAL A 333 -94.83 21.33 -6.94
N ALA A 334 -94.99 21.05 -8.23
CA ALA A 334 -96.29 20.86 -8.86
C ALA A 334 -96.14 19.68 -9.83
N VAL A 335 -96.97 18.66 -9.63
CA VAL A 335 -97.15 17.53 -10.55
C VAL A 335 -98.64 17.45 -10.80
N ASP A 336 -99.03 17.61 -12.06
CA ASP A 336 -100.39 17.37 -12.53
C ASP A 336 -100.53 15.94 -13.05
N GLU A 337 -101.64 15.31 -12.68
CA GLU A 337 -102.12 14.02 -13.21
C GLU A 337 -102.65 14.16 -14.64
N ALA A 338 -102.47 13.11 -15.46
CA ALA A 338 -103.57 12.57 -16.28
C ALA A 338 -103.23 11.19 -16.89
N ILE A 339 -103.82 10.16 -16.28
CA ILE A 339 -104.63 9.09 -16.90
C ILE A 339 -104.37 8.77 -18.40
N LYS A 340 -104.02 7.51 -18.69
CA LYS A 340 -104.88 6.62 -19.51
C LYS A 340 -104.46 5.15 -19.51
N ASN A 341 -105.47 4.30 -19.46
CA ASN A 341 -105.44 2.85 -19.62
C ASN A 341 -104.94 2.39 -21.00
N GLY A 342 -104.16 1.31 -21.01
CA GLY A 342 -104.56 0.06 -21.65
C GLY A 342 -104.27 -0.21 -23.14
N LYS A 343 -103.44 -1.25 -23.32
CA LYS A 343 -103.48 -2.37 -24.30
C LYS A 343 -102.71 -2.27 -25.63
N THR A 344 -101.68 -3.12 -25.62
CA THR A 344 -100.97 -3.91 -26.64
C THR A 344 -100.27 -3.18 -27.76
#